data_AF-N1RFL7-F1
#
_entry.id   AF-N1RFL7-F1
#
_cell.length_a   1.000
_cell.length_b   1.000
_cell.length_c   1.000
_cell.angle_alpha   90.00
_cell.angle_beta   90.00
_cell.angle_gamma   90.00
#
_symmetry.space_group_name_H-M   'P 1'
#
loop_
_entity.id
_entity.type
_entity.pdbx_description
1 polymer ?
#
loop_
_entity_poly.entity_id
_entity_poly.type
_entity_poly.pdbx_seq_one_letter_code
_entity_poly.pdbx_strand_id
1 'polypeptide(L)'
;MDRPEPGLVKWSSNPSYDNFIHINLQHRVVQVYEPTGHARAGKFDYQKLTRHDDFPPLTTYDWSPTNPGLLAVGTGSGIVNLLRIDDGSNAYVELGLKMSRTCQAVAFNTTGLLAVGLDRVRMDQCLHIWDVSRLSSIDKNTKGFPSDATNIAE
;
A
#
# COMPACT_ATOMS: atom_id res chain seq x y z
N MET A 1 0.31 -29.49 -11.20
CA MET A 1 1.03 -28.52 -10.34
C MET A 1 0.35 -27.21 -10.54
N ASP A 2 -0.28 -26.65 -9.50
CA ASP A 2 -0.85 -25.32 -9.56
C ASP A 2 0.30 -24.33 -9.79
N ARG A 3 0.24 -23.61 -10.89
CA ARG A 3 1.16 -22.49 -11.16
C ARG A 3 0.99 -21.49 -10.01
N PRO A 4 2.06 -20.99 -9.38
CA PRO A 4 1.93 -19.95 -8.38
C PRO A 4 1.12 -18.80 -8.98
N GLU A 5 0.08 -18.35 -8.27
CA GLU A 5 -0.75 -17.25 -8.74
C GLU A 5 0.16 -16.05 -9.04
N PRO A 6 0.08 -15.47 -10.26
CA PRO A 6 0.95 -14.37 -10.63
C PRO A 6 0.66 -13.16 -9.73
N GLY A 7 1.71 -12.54 -9.22
CA GLY A 7 1.59 -11.40 -8.33
C GLY A 7 2.94 -10.76 -8.03
N LEU A 8 2.89 -9.67 -7.27
CA LEU A 8 4.08 -8.94 -6.83
C LEU A 8 4.40 -9.34 -5.40
N VAL A 9 5.67 -9.55 -5.10
CA VAL A 9 6.14 -9.85 -3.74
C VAL A 9 7.06 -8.71 -3.29
N LYS A 10 6.84 -8.18 -2.10
CA LYS A 10 7.68 -7.14 -1.50
C LYS A 10 7.91 -7.42 -0.02
N TRP A 11 9.17 -7.40 0.39
CA TRP A 11 9.57 -7.47 1.80
C TRP A 11 9.38 -6.13 2.49
N SER A 12 9.11 -6.15 3.79
CA SER A 12 9.04 -4.92 4.57
C SER A 12 10.40 -4.23 4.52
N SER A 13 10.37 -2.93 4.24
CA SER A 13 11.58 -2.11 4.34
C SER A 13 11.87 -1.69 5.79
N ASN A 14 10.98 -2.03 6.73
CA ASN A 14 11.18 -1.79 8.15
C ASN A 14 11.91 -2.98 8.78
N PRO A 15 13.14 -2.80 9.31
CA PRO A 15 13.93 -3.89 9.88
C PRO A 15 13.34 -4.48 11.17
N SER A 16 12.33 -3.81 11.77
CA SER A 16 11.62 -4.31 12.95
C SER A 16 10.53 -5.32 12.61
N TYR A 17 10.22 -5.50 11.32
CA TYR A 17 9.14 -6.36 10.84
C TYR A 17 9.68 -7.34 9.81
N ASP A 18 9.77 -8.61 10.19
CA ASP A 18 10.13 -9.69 9.28
C ASP A 18 8.88 -10.18 8.54
N ASN A 19 8.27 -9.29 7.74
CA ASN A 19 7.03 -9.57 7.03
C ASN A 19 7.21 -9.27 5.55
N PHE A 20 6.40 -9.92 4.71
CA PHE A 20 6.31 -9.60 3.29
C PHE A 20 4.86 -9.53 2.85
N ILE A 21 4.61 -8.78 1.79
CA ILE A 21 3.32 -8.72 1.12
C ILE A 21 3.36 -9.48 -0.20
N HIS A 22 2.23 -10.09 -0.54
CA HIS A 22 1.92 -10.57 -1.87
C HIS A 22 0.72 -9.80 -2.42
N ILE A 23 0.88 -9.19 -3.59
CA ILE A 23 -0.18 -8.44 -4.28
C ILE A 23 -0.61 -9.24 -5.51
N ASN A 24 -1.80 -9.81 -5.46
CA ASN A 24 -2.44 -10.43 -6.62
C ASN A 24 -3.16 -9.34 -7.42
N LEU A 25 -2.68 -9.09 -8.65
CA LEU A 25 -3.21 -8.03 -9.52
C LEU A 25 -4.54 -8.41 -10.19
N GLN A 26 -4.79 -9.70 -10.40
CA GLN A 26 -6.00 -10.20 -11.06
C GLN A 26 -7.19 -10.22 -10.09
N HIS A 27 -6.96 -10.74 -8.89
CA HIS A 27 -7.98 -10.82 -7.83
C HIS A 27 -8.06 -9.54 -7.00
N ARG A 28 -7.11 -8.61 -7.16
CA ARG A 28 -7.01 -7.35 -6.42
C ARG A 28 -7.01 -7.60 -4.91
N VAL A 29 -6.00 -8.36 -4.50
CA VAL A 29 -5.82 -8.80 -3.11
C VAL A 29 -4.40 -8.49 -2.67
N VAL A 30 -4.25 -7.90 -1.50
CA VAL A 30 -2.98 -7.83 -0.77
C VAL A 30 -3.05 -8.81 0.40
N GLN A 31 -2.04 -9.65 0.54
CA GLN A 31 -1.90 -10.55 1.67
C GLN A 31 -0.59 -10.26 2.38
N VAL A 32 -0.65 -10.13 3.71
CA VAL A 32 0.55 -10.00 4.55
C VAL A 32 0.90 -11.37 5.09
N TYR A 33 2.18 -11.71 5.02
CA TYR A 33 2.74 -12.96 5.51
C TYR A 33 3.92 -12.68 6.44
N GLU A 34 4.15 -13.61 7.35
CA GLU A 34 5.41 -13.70 8.11
C GLU A 34 6.10 -15.04 7.83
N PRO A 35 7.44 -15.07 7.76
CA PRO A 35 8.21 -16.30 7.74
C PRO A 35 8.06 -17.04 9.07
N THR A 36 7.89 -18.35 8.99
CA THR A 36 7.88 -19.25 10.17
C THR A 36 9.12 -20.13 10.24
N GLY A 37 10.05 -19.95 9.31
CA GLY A 37 11.33 -20.64 9.28
C GLY A 37 12.27 -20.10 8.21
N HIS A 38 13.49 -20.62 8.19
CA HIS A 38 14.49 -20.23 7.21
C HIS A 38 14.15 -20.75 5.81
N ALA A 39 14.45 -19.94 4.79
CA ALA A 39 14.40 -20.35 3.40
C ALA A 39 15.39 -21.50 3.13
N ARG A 40 14.92 -22.51 2.39
CA ARG A 40 15.67 -23.69 1.96
C ARG A 40 15.48 -23.86 0.45
N ALA A 41 16.33 -24.67 -0.18
CA ALA A 41 16.18 -24.97 -1.60
C ALA A 41 14.77 -25.53 -1.89
N GLY A 42 13.99 -24.79 -2.68
CA GLY A 42 12.63 -25.16 -3.07
C GLY A 42 11.56 -25.08 -1.96
N LYS A 43 11.89 -24.58 -0.76
CA LYS A 43 10.94 -24.47 0.35
C LYS A 43 11.13 -23.19 1.14
N PHE A 44 10.04 -22.50 1.41
CA PHE A 44 10.00 -21.37 2.32
C PHE A 44 8.77 -21.52 3.21
N ASP A 45 8.97 -21.55 4.52
CA ASP A 45 7.91 -21.72 5.51
C ASP A 45 7.40 -20.34 5.92
N TYR A 46 6.09 -20.10 5.74
CA TYR A 46 5.46 -18.82 6.03
C TYR A 46 3.99 -19.02 6.42
N GLN A 47 3.41 -18.03 7.11
CA GLN A 47 2.00 -18.02 7.45
C GLN A 47 1.32 -16.70 7.09
N LYS A 48 0.04 -16.78 6.72
CA LYS A 48 -0.77 -15.61 6.36
C LYS A 48 -1.24 -14.92 7.63
N LEU A 49 -0.98 -13.62 7.73
CA LEU A 49 -1.43 -12.78 8.83
C LEU A 49 -2.76 -12.12 8.52
N THR A 50 -2.80 -11.34 7.44
CA THR A 50 -3.97 -10.53 7.07
C THR A 50 -4.19 -10.54 5.57
N ARG A 51 -5.35 -10.02 5.17
CA ARG A 51 -5.79 -9.89 3.79
C ARG A 51 -6.53 -8.58 3.62
N HIS A 52 -6.23 -7.86 2.55
CA HIS A 52 -6.96 -6.71 2.07
C HIS A 52 -7.50 -7.01 0.66
N ASP A 53 -8.79 -6.82 0.44
CA ASP A 53 -9.49 -7.14 -0.80
C ASP A 53 -10.03 -5.88 -1.49
N ASP A 54 -10.28 -6.00 -2.79
CA ASP A 54 -11.09 -5.09 -3.61
C ASP A 54 -10.61 -3.62 -3.68
N PHE A 55 -9.31 -3.44 -3.89
CA PHE A 55 -8.77 -2.13 -4.29
C PHE A 55 -8.84 -1.96 -5.83
N PRO A 56 -8.85 -0.73 -6.37
CA PRO A 56 -8.90 -0.50 -7.82
C PRO A 56 -7.65 -1.05 -8.57
N PRO A 57 -7.74 -1.33 -9.88
CA PRO A 57 -6.58 -1.76 -10.66
C PRO A 57 -5.40 -0.79 -10.52
N LEU A 58 -4.27 -1.30 -10.01
CA LEU A 58 -3.09 -0.49 -9.74
C LEU A 58 -2.20 -0.36 -10.97
N THR A 59 -1.62 0.82 -11.13
CA THR A 59 -0.47 1.07 -12.02
C THR A 59 0.84 1.12 -11.24
N THR A 60 0.76 1.49 -9.96
CA THR A 60 1.92 1.65 -9.08
C THR A 60 1.51 1.42 -7.63
N TYR A 61 2.49 1.09 -6.78
CA TYR A 61 2.27 0.93 -5.35
C TYR A 61 3.57 1.20 -4.58
N ASP A 62 3.44 1.55 -3.30
CA ASP A 62 4.55 1.54 -2.36
C ASP A 62 4.08 1.15 -0.96
N TRP A 63 4.96 0.50 -0.20
CA TRP A 63 4.67 0.00 1.15
C TRP A 63 5.47 0.82 2.15
N SER A 64 4.78 1.43 3.12
CA SER A 64 5.40 2.40 4.02
C SER A 64 6.53 1.77 4.85
N PRO A 65 7.74 2.36 4.85
CA PRO A 65 8.86 1.87 5.66
C PRO A 65 8.69 2.18 7.15
N THR A 66 7.79 3.10 7.51
CA THR A 66 7.57 3.53 8.91
C THR A 66 6.28 2.99 9.50
N ASN A 67 5.27 2.69 8.67
CA ASN A 67 4.04 2.02 9.09
C ASN A 67 3.75 0.80 8.20
N PRO A 68 4.08 -0.43 8.62
CA PRO A 68 3.81 -1.65 7.86
C PRO A 68 2.32 -1.92 7.62
N GLY A 69 1.41 -1.25 8.32
CA GLY A 69 -0.03 -1.33 8.06
C GLY A 69 -0.50 -0.51 6.86
N LEU A 70 0.34 0.34 6.29
CA LEU A 70 -0.05 1.32 5.27
C LEU A 70 0.56 1.02 3.89
N LEU A 71 -0.29 0.79 2.90
CA LEU A 71 0.10 0.58 1.50
C LEU A 71 -0.50 1.68 0.62
N ALA A 72 0.31 2.39 -0.15
CA ALA A 72 -0.16 3.33 -1.15
C ALA A 72 -0.34 2.62 -2.48
N VAL A 73 -1.46 2.87 -3.16
CA VAL A 73 -1.80 2.30 -4.46
C VAL A 73 -2.26 3.43 -5.37
N GLY A 74 -1.59 3.60 -6.51
CA GLY A 74 -1.98 4.53 -7.56
C GLY A 74 -2.66 3.81 -8.73
N THR A 75 -3.64 4.45 -9.36
CA THR A 75 -4.44 3.88 -10.45
C THR A 75 -4.20 4.59 -11.79
N GLY A 76 -4.68 3.95 -12.87
CA GLY A 76 -4.69 4.54 -14.21
C GLY A 76 -5.59 5.78 -14.35
N SER A 77 -6.53 6.01 -13.44
CA SER A 77 -7.37 7.21 -13.43
C SER A 77 -6.79 8.35 -12.61
N GLY A 78 -5.64 8.15 -11.95
CA GLY A 78 -5.02 9.15 -11.07
C GLY A 78 -5.50 9.15 -9.64
N ILE A 79 -6.37 8.21 -9.31
CA ILE A 79 -6.78 7.97 -7.92
C ILE A 79 -5.58 7.37 -7.18
N VAL A 80 -5.33 7.86 -5.97
CA VAL A 80 -4.37 7.26 -5.04
C VAL A 80 -5.09 6.88 -3.77
N ASN A 81 -5.00 5.61 -3.42
CA ASN A 81 -5.59 5.05 -2.20
C ASN A 81 -4.49 4.66 -1.22
N LEU A 82 -4.69 5.01 0.04
CA LEU A 82 -3.96 4.48 1.17
C LEU A 82 -4.78 3.35 1.77
N LEU A 83 -4.27 2.12 1.65
CA LEU A 83 -4.92 0.91 2.15
C LEU A 83 -4.39 0.58 3.54
N ARG A 84 -5.30 0.15 4.43
CA ARG A 84 -4.94 -0.48 5.70
C ARG A 84 -4.88 -2.00 5.53
N ILE A 85 -3.69 -2.57 5.67
CA ILE A 85 -3.44 -3.98 5.34
C ILE A 85 -3.15 -4.87 6.56
N ASP A 86 -3.10 -4.32 7.77
CA ASP A 86 -2.65 -5.02 8.99
C ASP A 86 -3.76 -5.43 9.97
N ASP A 87 -5.02 -5.07 9.71
CA ASP A 87 -6.13 -5.30 10.65
C ASP A 87 -7.33 -6.08 10.07
N GLY A 88 -7.24 -6.42 8.78
CA GLY A 88 -8.29 -7.11 8.02
C GLY A 88 -9.58 -6.31 7.85
N SER A 89 -9.54 -4.98 7.97
CA SER A 89 -10.71 -4.11 7.84
C SER A 89 -11.11 -3.80 6.39
N ASN A 90 -10.21 -4.03 5.42
CA ASN A 90 -10.34 -3.51 4.05
C ASN A 90 -10.50 -1.99 3.99
N ALA A 91 -10.15 -1.25 5.05
CA ALA A 91 -10.30 0.20 5.05
C ALA A 91 -9.30 0.86 4.12
N TYR A 92 -9.75 1.89 3.41
CA TYR A 92 -8.91 2.74 2.58
C TYR A 92 -9.25 4.22 2.75
N VAL A 93 -8.30 5.09 2.41
CA VAL A 93 -8.50 6.53 2.27
C VAL A 93 -8.05 6.93 0.87
N GLU A 94 -8.93 7.59 0.12
CA GLU A 94 -8.58 8.20 -1.16
C GLU A 94 -7.93 9.57 -0.93
N LEU A 95 -6.81 9.83 -1.58
CA LEU A 95 -6.18 11.15 -1.60
C LEU A 95 -6.88 12.01 -2.65
N GLY A 96 -7.32 13.22 -2.25
CA GLY A 96 -8.16 14.13 -3.03
C GLY A 96 -7.47 14.80 -4.23
N LEU A 97 -6.84 14.03 -5.11
CA LEU A 97 -6.24 14.53 -6.35
C LEU A 97 -7.34 14.93 -7.33
N LYS A 98 -7.47 16.25 -7.56
CA LYS A 98 -8.49 16.83 -8.45
C LYS A 98 -8.21 16.61 -9.95
N MET A 99 -7.11 15.95 -10.30
CA MET A 99 -6.67 15.76 -11.69
C MET A 99 -6.79 14.29 -12.11
N SER A 100 -7.66 14.00 -13.09
CA SER A 100 -7.82 12.66 -13.66
C SER A 100 -6.70 12.36 -14.66
N ARG A 101 -5.60 11.78 -14.18
CA ARG A 101 -4.39 11.43 -14.95
C ARG A 101 -3.72 10.21 -14.36
N THR A 102 -3.20 9.30 -15.18
CA THR A 102 -2.50 8.10 -14.70
C THR A 102 -1.52 8.41 -13.58
N CYS A 103 -1.65 7.72 -12.44
CA CYS A 103 -0.64 7.74 -11.41
C CYS A 103 0.51 6.81 -11.83
N GLN A 104 1.68 7.38 -12.08
CA GLN A 104 2.85 6.64 -12.55
C GLN A 104 3.71 6.14 -11.39
N ALA A 105 3.79 6.91 -10.31
CA ALA A 105 4.62 6.57 -9.16
C ALA A 105 3.99 7.03 -7.84
N VAL A 106 4.15 6.21 -6.81
CA VAL A 106 3.95 6.60 -5.42
C VAL A 106 5.20 6.20 -4.63
N ALA A 107 5.61 7.01 -3.67
CA ALA A 107 6.79 6.73 -2.85
C ALA A 107 6.66 7.32 -1.45
N PHE A 108 6.71 6.47 -0.44
CA PHE A 108 6.82 6.89 0.95
C PHE A 108 8.25 7.33 1.26
N ASN A 109 8.38 8.28 2.18
CA ASN A 109 9.63 8.53 2.86
C ASN A 109 9.62 7.97 4.29
N THR A 110 10.72 8.17 5.02
CA THR A 110 10.87 7.71 6.40
C THR A 110 10.38 8.71 7.44
N THR A 111 9.71 9.80 7.04
CA THR A 111 9.23 10.86 7.95
C THR A 111 7.72 11.08 7.85
N GLY A 112 6.98 10.19 7.18
CA GLY A 112 5.52 10.29 7.06
C GLY A 112 5.02 11.14 5.90
N LEU A 113 5.83 11.36 4.87
CA LEU A 113 5.40 11.97 3.61
C LEU A 113 5.21 10.91 2.53
N LEU A 114 4.27 11.16 1.62
CA LEU A 114 4.03 10.37 0.42
C LEU A 114 4.16 11.28 -0.81
N ALA A 115 5.06 10.93 -1.72
CA ALA A 115 5.14 11.55 -3.04
C ALA A 115 4.25 10.79 -4.03
N VAL A 116 3.49 11.52 -4.85
CA VAL A 116 2.65 11.00 -5.92
C VAL A 116 3.03 11.68 -7.23
N GLY A 117 3.47 10.89 -8.22
CA GLY A 117 3.77 11.31 -9.57
C GLY A 117 2.65 10.91 -10.55
N LEU A 118 2.00 11.88 -11.16
CA LEU A 118 1.00 11.73 -12.21
C LEU A 118 1.61 11.95 -13.61
N ASP A 119 0.87 11.56 -14.65
CA ASP A 119 1.25 11.89 -16.03
C ASP A 119 1.44 13.40 -16.23
N ARG A 120 2.60 13.75 -16.78
CA ARG A 120 2.90 15.13 -17.12
C ARG A 120 2.24 15.51 -18.44
N VAL A 121 1.37 16.50 -18.38
CA VAL A 121 0.87 17.21 -19.57
C VAL A 121 1.39 18.64 -19.49
N ARG A 122 2.25 19.01 -20.45
CA ARG A 122 2.83 20.36 -20.60
C ARG A 122 3.42 20.92 -19.28
N MET A 123 2.96 22.11 -18.86
CA MET A 123 3.47 22.90 -17.73
C MET A 123 2.74 22.62 -16.41
N ASP A 124 1.88 21.61 -16.35
CA ASP A 124 1.09 21.34 -15.15
C ASP A 124 1.91 20.65 -14.07
N GLN A 125 1.58 20.96 -12.81
CA GLN A 125 2.11 20.26 -11.65
C GLN A 125 1.61 18.81 -11.67
N CYS A 126 2.55 17.86 -11.71
CA CYS A 126 2.25 16.43 -11.74
C CYS A 126 2.95 15.67 -10.61
N LEU A 127 3.59 16.37 -9.68
CA LEU A 127 4.17 15.82 -8.46
C LEU A 127 3.45 16.44 -7.27
N HIS A 128 2.86 15.61 -6.44
CA HIS A 128 2.18 16.01 -5.21
C HIS A 128 2.85 15.36 -4.01
N ILE A 129 3.00 16.09 -2.91
CA ILE A 129 3.53 15.57 -1.65
C ILE A 129 2.41 15.67 -0.61
N TRP A 130 2.08 14.55 0.01
CA TRP A 130 1.08 14.45 1.05
C TRP A 130 1.75 14.17 2.40
N ASP A 131 1.26 14.81 3.46
CA ASP A 131 1.59 14.43 4.82
C ASP A 131 0.60 13.36 5.31
N VAL A 132 1.11 12.16 5.52
CA VAL A 132 0.35 10.97 5.94
C VAL A 132 0.75 10.52 7.35
N SER A 133 1.50 11.34 8.07
CA SER A 133 1.99 11.05 9.43
C SER A 133 0.86 10.79 10.44
N ARG A 134 -0.32 11.38 10.23
CA ARG A 134 -1.49 11.11 11.09
C ARG A 134 -1.97 9.67 10.97
N LEU A 135 -1.85 9.07 9.79
CA LEU A 135 -2.23 7.67 9.55
C LEU A 135 -1.21 6.68 10.09
N SER A 136 0.04 7.10 10.30
CA SER A 136 1.04 6.23 10.96
C SER A 136 0.86 6.12 12.46
N SER A 137 0.08 7.02 13.06
CA SER A 137 -0.21 7.05 14.50
C SER A 137 -1.44 6.24 14.93
N ILE A 138 -2.11 5.54 13.99
CA ILE A 138 -3.34 4.81 14.27
C ILE A 138 -3.06 3.68 15.26
N ASP A 139 -3.83 3.65 16.35
CA ASP A 139 -3.76 2.60 17.36
C ASP A 139 -4.03 1.24 16.70
N LYS A 140 -3.12 0.28 16.94
CA LYS A 140 -3.23 -1.10 16.46
C LYS A 140 -4.52 -1.78 16.93
N ASN A 141 -5.12 -1.31 18.02
CA ASN A 141 -6.40 -1.83 18.53
C ASN A 141 -7.63 -1.26 17.83
N THR A 142 -7.51 -0.14 17.11
CA THR A 142 -8.61 0.39 16.32
C THR A 142 -8.64 -0.32 14.99
N LYS A 143 -9.79 -0.82 14.53
CA LYS A 143 -9.96 -1.32 13.16
C LYS A 143 -10.37 -0.18 12.21
N GLY A 144 -9.80 -0.19 11.00
CA GLY A 144 -10.04 0.79 9.96
C GLY A 144 -9.32 2.12 10.16
N PHE A 145 -9.49 3.06 9.24
CA PHE A 145 -8.95 4.40 9.43
C PHE A 145 -9.81 5.20 10.44
N PRO A 146 -9.21 6.10 11.25
CA PRO A 146 -9.98 6.97 12.12
C PRO A 146 -10.86 7.90 11.29
N SER A 147 -11.97 8.37 11.87
CA SER A 147 -12.99 9.14 11.15
C SER A 147 -12.49 10.46 10.55
N ASP A 148 -11.40 11.02 11.07
CA ASP A 148 -10.75 12.24 10.59
C ASP A 148 -9.66 11.98 9.54
N ALA A 149 -9.37 10.71 9.21
CA ALA A 149 -8.39 10.32 8.21
C ALA A 149 -8.73 10.83 6.80
N THR A 150 -10.02 11.03 6.52
CA THR A 150 -10.49 11.63 5.26
C THR A 150 -10.09 13.10 5.13
N ASN A 151 -9.78 13.81 6.22
CA ASN A 151 -9.29 15.19 6.15
C ASN A 151 -7.86 15.28 5.60
N ILE A 152 -7.16 14.15 5.43
CA ILE A 152 -5.87 14.12 4.73
C ILE A 152 -6.08 14.35 3.23
N ALA A 153 -7.32 14.30 2.72
CA ALA A 153 -7.65 14.52 1.32
C ALA A 153 -7.94 15.99 0.94
N GLU A 154 -7.94 16.94 1.90
CA GLU A 154 -8.23 18.37 1.63
C GLU A 154 -6.98 19.23 1.44
#